data_AF-A0A7C8ZSR0-F1
#
_entry.id   AF-A0A7C8ZSR0-F1
#
_cell.length_a   1.000
_cell.length_b   1.000
_cell.length_c   1.000
_cell.angle_alpha   90.00
_cell.angle_beta   90.00
_cell.angle_gamma   90.00
#
_symmetry.space_group_name_H-M   'P 1'
#
loop_
_entity.id
_entity.type
_entity.pdbx_description
1 polymer ?
#
loop_
_entity_poly.entity_id
_entity_poly.type
_entity_poly.pdbx_seq_one_letter_code
_entity_poly.pdbx_strand_id
1 'polypeptide(L)'
;LVMGRITWDFRRLKDDDWGSRCILMPTMRNITRLLIERNHWDYFDVGVPYPTGFHPETPSDVVLWQNFVLSRERHTLFCFAGAPRRNYPNDFRGLLLSQCRDSGDSCRAVNCIGTRCANGTTEILETFVDSDFCLQPRGDSFTRRSIFDCLVAGSIPVFFWRRSAYYQYEWFLPAEPESYSVFIHRNDVKNGTLIKNVLEKYSKEEVKKMREKVVEFIPKIIYAKP
;
A
#
# COMPACT_ATOMS: atom_id res chain seq x y z
N LEU A 1 -14.31 18.40 -4.27
CA LEU A 1 -13.18 19.05 -3.54
C LEU A 1 -12.07 18.03 -3.35
N VAL A 2 -10.81 18.37 -3.66
CA VAL A 2 -9.65 17.53 -3.33
C VAL A 2 -9.12 17.92 -1.97
N MET A 3 -8.90 16.95 -1.09
CA MET A 3 -8.36 17.14 0.25
C MET A 3 -7.07 16.32 0.36
N GLY A 4 -5.91 16.99 0.39
CA GLY A 4 -4.59 16.35 0.29
C GLY A 4 -4.15 15.53 1.52
N ARG A 5 -5.06 15.21 2.45
CA ARG A 5 -4.80 14.45 3.66
C ARG A 5 -5.91 13.44 3.93
N ILE A 6 -5.76 12.64 4.97
CA ILE A 6 -6.75 11.61 5.35
C ILE A 6 -8.02 12.26 5.93
N THR A 7 -9.17 11.59 5.77
CA THR A 7 -10.49 12.09 6.25
C THR A 7 -10.48 12.55 7.72
N TRP A 8 -9.67 11.90 8.56
CA TRP A 8 -9.60 12.15 9.99
C TRP A 8 -9.00 13.51 10.34
N ASP A 9 -8.15 14.07 9.47
CA ASP A 9 -7.56 15.41 9.67
C ASP A 9 -8.61 16.53 9.54
N PHE A 10 -9.82 16.20 9.06
CA PHE A 10 -10.91 17.15 8.81
C PHE A 10 -12.20 16.85 9.59
N ARG A 11 -12.17 15.89 10.51
CA ARG A 11 -13.32 15.46 11.33
C ARG A 11 -13.06 15.57 12.83
N ARG A 12 -12.42 16.65 13.26
CA ARG A 12 -12.21 16.95 14.68
C ARG A 12 -13.55 17.09 15.42
N LEU A 13 -13.79 16.25 16.41
CA LEU A 13 -15.05 16.23 17.16
C LEU A 13 -15.01 17.16 18.37
N LYS A 14 -13.94 17.09 19.17
CA LYS A 14 -13.70 17.92 20.36
C LYS A 14 -12.62 18.96 20.11
N ASP A 15 -12.60 20.02 20.93
CA ASP A 15 -11.72 21.14 20.63
C ASP A 15 -10.21 20.85 20.81
N ASP A 16 -9.89 19.91 21.70
CA ASP A 16 -8.57 19.43 22.06
C ASP A 16 -8.05 18.28 21.17
N ASP A 17 -8.87 17.74 20.26
CA ASP A 17 -8.48 16.67 19.33
C ASP A 17 -7.64 17.19 18.15
N TRP A 18 -6.99 16.27 17.43
CA TRP A 18 -6.22 16.59 16.22
C TRP A 18 -7.11 17.03 15.04
N GLY A 19 -6.61 17.96 14.22
CA GLY A 19 -7.19 18.31 12.92
C GLY A 19 -8.18 19.49 12.93
N SER A 20 -9.00 19.57 11.89
CA SER A 20 -10.01 20.63 11.70
C SER A 20 -11.43 20.08 11.73
N ARG A 21 -12.43 20.96 11.84
CA ARG A 21 -13.87 20.60 11.75
C ARG A 21 -14.42 20.78 10.34
N CYS A 22 -13.56 20.92 9.33
CA CYS A 22 -13.95 21.33 7.97
C CYS A 22 -15.08 20.47 7.41
N ILE A 23 -14.95 19.13 7.41
CA ILE A 23 -15.99 18.25 6.87
C ILE A 23 -17.30 18.30 7.67
N LEU A 24 -17.22 18.65 8.96
CA LEU A 24 -18.39 18.75 9.83
C LEU A 24 -19.15 20.07 9.68
N MET A 25 -18.60 21.04 8.93
CA MET A 25 -19.29 22.31 8.68
C MET A 25 -20.56 22.08 7.85
N PRO A 26 -21.66 22.81 8.12
CA PRO A 26 -22.92 22.66 7.38
C PRO A 26 -22.75 22.79 5.86
N THR A 27 -21.86 23.67 5.41
CA THR A 27 -21.54 23.91 3.99
C THR A 27 -20.82 22.76 3.31
N MET A 28 -20.28 21.80 4.07
CA MET A 28 -19.51 20.66 3.55
C MET A 28 -20.31 19.35 3.47
N ARG A 29 -21.56 19.33 3.96
CA ARG A 29 -22.38 18.11 4.08
C ARG A 29 -22.61 17.37 2.76
N ASN A 30 -22.85 18.11 1.67
CA ASN A 30 -23.22 17.55 0.35
C ASN A 30 -22.13 17.73 -0.72
N ILE A 31 -20.88 17.91 -0.29
CA ILE A 31 -19.74 18.06 -1.21
C ILE A 31 -19.03 16.72 -1.32
N THR A 32 -18.85 16.21 -2.54
CA THR A 32 -17.98 15.05 -2.81
C THR A 32 -16.52 15.43 -2.58
N ARG A 33 -15.82 14.61 -1.78
CA ARG A 33 -14.47 14.86 -1.26
C ARG A 33 -13.53 13.74 -1.71
N LEU A 34 -12.50 14.11 -2.46
CA LEU A 34 -11.44 13.21 -2.88
C LEU A 34 -10.34 13.23 -1.82
N LEU A 35 -10.06 12.08 -1.20
CA LEU A 35 -9.18 11.95 -0.04
C LEU A 35 -8.22 10.78 -0.22
N ILE A 36 -6.99 10.89 0.27
CA ILE A 36 -6.02 9.77 0.23
C ILE A 36 -6.41 8.62 1.17
N GLU A 37 -7.26 8.88 2.17
CA GLU A 37 -7.96 7.86 2.97
C GLU A 37 -9.38 8.34 3.22
N ARG A 38 -10.38 7.57 2.77
CA ARG A 38 -11.79 7.87 2.96
C ARG A 38 -12.33 7.32 4.27
N ASN A 39 -13.37 8.00 4.77
CA ASN A 39 -14.26 7.38 5.73
C ASN A 39 -15.22 6.45 4.97
N HIS A 40 -15.04 5.14 5.06
CA HIS A 40 -15.86 4.19 4.30
C HIS A 40 -17.34 4.14 4.74
N TRP A 41 -17.70 4.86 5.80
CA TRP A 41 -19.10 5.05 6.22
C TRP A 41 -19.73 6.35 5.68
N ASP A 42 -18.94 7.21 5.03
CA ASP A 42 -19.43 8.48 4.49
C ASP A 42 -19.44 8.42 2.95
N TYR A 43 -20.63 8.40 2.36
CA TYR A 43 -20.83 8.23 0.93
C TYR A 43 -20.21 9.36 0.08
N PHE A 44 -20.01 10.54 0.66
CA PHE A 44 -19.39 11.66 -0.06
C PHE A 44 -17.86 11.60 -0.05
N ASP A 45 -17.24 10.71 0.74
CA ASP A 45 -15.79 10.49 0.71
C ASP A 45 -15.44 9.46 -0.38
N VAL A 46 -14.60 9.87 -1.32
CA VAL A 46 -14.00 9.01 -2.35
C VAL A 46 -12.52 8.87 -2.05
N GLY A 47 -12.05 7.63 -1.93
CA GLY A 47 -10.63 7.33 -1.73
C GLY A 47 -9.90 7.40 -3.06
N VAL A 48 -8.88 8.26 -3.15
CA VAL A 48 -8.00 8.40 -4.31
C VAL A 48 -6.59 7.88 -3.99
N PRO A 49 -5.87 7.30 -4.96
CA PRO A 49 -4.51 6.79 -4.78
C PRO A 49 -3.58 7.80 -4.12
N TYR A 50 -2.66 7.32 -3.27
CA TYR A 50 -1.58 8.19 -2.81
C TYR A 50 -0.69 8.57 -3.99
N PRO A 51 -0.18 9.81 -4.07
CA PRO A 51 0.87 10.16 -5.02
C PRO A 51 2.09 9.25 -4.83
N THR A 52 2.54 8.64 -5.93
CA THR A 52 3.72 7.76 -6.00
C THR A 52 4.96 8.54 -6.42
N GLY A 53 6.14 7.93 -6.33
CA GLY A 53 7.38 8.53 -6.86
C GLY A 53 7.53 8.47 -8.39
N PHE A 54 6.66 7.72 -9.07
CA PHE A 54 6.68 7.55 -10.52
C PHE A 54 5.77 8.59 -11.20
N HIS A 55 6.38 9.44 -12.03
CA HIS A 55 5.72 10.55 -12.74
C HIS A 55 6.07 10.50 -14.22
N PRO A 56 5.40 9.66 -15.02
CA PRO A 56 5.64 9.57 -16.45
C PRO A 56 5.23 10.86 -17.17
N GLU A 57 6.00 11.28 -18.17
CA GLU A 57 5.70 12.47 -18.98
C GLU A 57 4.72 12.14 -20.09
N THR A 58 4.81 10.93 -20.63
CA THR A 58 4.02 10.45 -21.77
C THR A 58 3.37 9.09 -21.47
N PRO A 59 2.28 8.75 -22.17
CA PRO A 59 1.71 7.39 -22.11
C PRO A 59 2.71 6.29 -22.50
N SER A 60 3.67 6.59 -23.38
CA SER A 60 4.72 5.65 -23.78
C SER A 60 5.65 5.29 -22.62
N ASP A 61 5.93 6.23 -21.71
CA ASP A 61 6.73 5.96 -20.51
C ASP A 61 6.04 4.94 -19.59
N VAL A 62 4.70 5.00 -19.52
CA VAL A 62 3.90 4.01 -18.78
C VAL A 62 4.05 2.63 -19.40
N VAL A 63 3.93 2.53 -20.73
CA VAL A 63 4.08 1.25 -21.45
C VAL A 63 5.49 0.68 -21.27
N LEU A 64 6.52 1.51 -21.36
CA LEU A 64 7.91 1.10 -21.11
C LEU A 64 8.08 0.57 -19.69
N TRP A 65 7.50 1.25 -18.70
CA TRP A 65 7.54 0.81 -17.31
C TRP A 65 6.77 -0.50 -17.09
N GLN A 66 5.57 -0.63 -17.65
CA GLN A 66 4.78 -1.87 -17.58
C GLN A 66 5.57 -3.06 -18.15
N ASN A 67 6.19 -2.88 -19.32
CA ASN A 67 7.02 -3.92 -19.94
C ASN A 67 8.24 -4.28 -19.07
N PHE A 68 8.95 -3.27 -18.54
CA PHE A 68 10.08 -3.48 -17.64
C PHE A 68 9.69 -4.33 -16.43
N VAL A 69 8.60 -3.96 -15.76
CA VAL A 69 8.11 -4.65 -14.55
C VAL A 69 7.64 -6.08 -14.84
N LEU A 70 7.02 -6.32 -16.01
CA LEU A 70 6.57 -7.65 -16.44
C LEU A 70 7.73 -8.58 -16.81
N SER A 71 8.78 -8.05 -17.46
CA SER A 71 9.93 -8.84 -17.89
C SER A 71 10.98 -9.06 -16.79
N ARG A 72 10.81 -8.39 -15.65
CA ARG A 72 11.80 -8.41 -14.57
C ARG A 72 11.85 -9.78 -13.89
N GLU A 73 13.04 -10.38 -13.86
CA GLU A 73 13.34 -11.50 -12.96
C GLU A 73 13.40 -11.02 -11.51
N ARG A 74 12.74 -11.75 -10.60
CA ARG A 74 12.63 -11.43 -9.18
C ARG A 74 13.33 -12.51 -8.37
N HIS A 75 14.18 -12.10 -7.45
CA HIS A 75 15.02 -13.02 -6.67
C HIS A 75 14.48 -13.27 -5.26
N THR A 76 13.56 -12.44 -4.79
CA THR A 76 13.02 -12.52 -3.43
C THR A 76 11.53 -12.89 -3.46
N LEU A 77 11.09 -13.82 -2.60
CA LEU A 77 9.67 -14.18 -2.50
C LEU A 77 8.86 -13.00 -1.97
N PHE A 78 9.29 -12.37 -0.87
CA PHE A 78 8.57 -11.23 -0.32
C PHE A 78 9.48 -10.21 0.34
N CYS A 79 8.96 -9.02 0.57
CA CYS A 79 9.73 -7.96 1.18
C CYS A 79 8.93 -7.13 2.18
N PHE A 80 9.65 -6.43 3.03
CA PHE A 80 9.04 -5.43 3.90
C PHE A 80 9.90 -4.18 4.03
N ALA A 81 9.35 -3.04 3.60
CA ALA A 81 9.92 -1.72 3.84
C ALA A 81 9.21 -1.04 5.01
N GLY A 82 9.87 -0.97 6.16
CA GLY A 82 9.27 -0.39 7.34
C GLY A 82 10.17 -0.40 8.57
N ALA A 83 9.68 0.23 9.63
CA ALA A 83 10.31 0.27 10.93
C ALA A 83 9.26 0.06 12.02
N PRO A 84 9.63 -0.57 13.16
CA PRO A 84 8.78 -0.62 14.33
C PRO A 84 8.55 0.78 14.89
N ARG A 85 7.38 1.00 15.49
CA ARG A 85 7.10 2.20 16.27
C ARG A 85 7.75 2.10 17.64
N ARG A 86 8.68 3.02 17.92
CA ARG A 86 9.40 3.10 19.19
C ARG A 86 8.51 3.08 20.44
N ASN A 87 7.31 3.68 20.37
CA ASN A 87 6.43 3.86 21.53
C ASN A 87 5.25 2.87 21.60
N TYR A 88 5.22 1.83 20.76
CA TYR A 88 4.11 0.86 20.75
C TYR A 88 4.63 -0.55 21.06
N PRO A 89 4.43 -1.07 22.29
CA PRO A 89 4.72 -2.46 22.58
C PRO A 89 3.86 -3.36 21.68
N ASN A 90 4.45 -4.45 21.19
CA ASN A 90 3.81 -5.40 20.25
C ASN A 90 3.40 -4.77 18.91
N ASP A 91 4.20 -3.86 18.36
CA ASP A 91 3.97 -3.33 17.02
C ASP A 91 3.98 -4.46 15.98
N PHE A 92 2.90 -4.51 15.20
CA PHE A 92 2.74 -5.48 14.13
C PHE A 92 3.87 -5.39 13.10
N ARG A 93 4.44 -4.20 12.87
CA ARG A 93 5.61 -4.04 11.98
C ARG A 93 6.85 -4.72 12.52
N GLY A 94 7.03 -4.73 13.85
CA GLY A 94 8.11 -5.47 14.50
C GLY A 94 7.97 -6.98 14.28
N LEU A 95 6.75 -7.50 14.40
CA LEU A 95 6.44 -8.91 14.08
C LEU A 95 6.75 -9.24 12.62
N LEU A 96 6.37 -8.38 11.67
CA LEU A 96 6.69 -8.58 10.25
C LEU A 96 8.20 -8.57 9.97
N LEU A 97 8.95 -7.67 10.62
CA LEU A 97 10.41 -7.63 10.50
C LEU A 97 11.08 -8.88 11.08
N SER A 98 10.57 -9.41 12.20
CA SER A 98 11.05 -10.68 12.75
C SER A 98 10.81 -11.81 11.77
N GLN A 99 9.57 -12.02 11.33
CA GLN A 99 9.26 -13.11 10.38
C GLN A 99 10.05 -12.99 9.08
N CYS A 100 10.27 -11.77 8.57
CA CYS A 100 11.11 -11.54 7.39
C CYS A 100 12.56 -11.98 7.64
N ARG A 101 13.17 -11.58 8.76
CA ARG A 101 14.52 -12.01 9.13
C ARG A 101 14.62 -13.52 9.29
N ASP A 102 13.63 -14.12 9.94
CA ASP A 102 13.58 -15.56 10.21
C ASP A 102 13.33 -16.38 8.92
N SER A 103 12.89 -15.73 7.84
CA SER A 103 12.65 -16.36 6.53
C SER A 103 13.91 -16.46 5.65
N GLY A 104 15.06 -15.96 6.13
CA GLY A 104 16.33 -15.97 5.39
C GLY A 104 16.23 -15.25 4.04
N ASP A 105 16.88 -15.81 3.02
CA ASP A 105 16.94 -15.23 1.67
C ASP A 105 15.57 -15.14 0.97
N SER A 106 14.54 -15.79 1.51
CA SER A 106 13.17 -15.64 0.99
C SER A 106 12.58 -14.26 1.25
N CYS A 107 13.12 -13.49 2.21
CA CYS A 107 12.62 -12.16 2.51
C CYS A 107 13.68 -11.05 2.57
N ARG A 108 13.39 -9.95 1.89
CA ARG A 108 14.20 -8.72 1.92
C ARG A 108 13.55 -7.65 2.78
N ALA A 109 14.21 -7.26 3.87
CA ALA A 109 13.76 -6.18 4.74
C ALA A 109 14.55 -4.89 4.47
N VAL A 110 13.84 -3.76 4.29
CA VAL A 110 14.43 -2.42 4.31
C VAL A 110 14.04 -1.75 5.63
N ASN A 111 15.04 -1.50 6.48
CA ASN A 111 14.85 -0.88 7.78
C ASN A 111 14.67 0.64 7.62
N CYS A 112 13.43 1.11 7.68
CA CYS A 112 13.07 2.52 7.50
C CYS A 112 13.25 3.40 8.75
N ILE A 113 14.18 3.06 9.66
CA ILE A 113 14.49 3.94 10.81
C ILE A 113 15.27 5.17 10.31
N GLY A 114 14.91 6.35 10.80
CA GLY A 114 15.57 7.61 10.44
C GLY A 114 15.16 8.08 9.04
N THR A 115 16.13 8.48 8.23
CA THR A 115 15.92 9.07 6.89
C THR A 115 16.08 8.09 5.74
N ARG A 116 16.39 6.81 6.00
CA ARG A 116 16.69 5.81 4.95
C ARG A 116 15.54 5.57 3.96
N CYS A 117 14.30 5.72 4.43
CA CYS A 117 13.10 5.64 3.59
C CYS A 117 12.43 7.00 3.35
N ALA A 118 13.11 8.10 3.71
CA ALA A 118 12.64 9.44 3.41
C ALA A 118 13.07 9.84 2.00
N ASN A 119 12.24 10.65 1.34
CA ASN A 119 12.54 11.41 0.12
C ASN A 119 13.41 10.70 -0.94
N GLY A 120 12.76 9.92 -1.81
CA GLY A 120 13.35 9.55 -3.12
C GLY A 120 14.48 8.52 -3.07
N THR A 121 14.68 7.81 -1.95
CA THR A 121 15.63 6.70 -1.92
C THR A 121 15.16 5.55 -2.82
N THR A 122 16.03 5.09 -3.71
CA THR A 122 15.72 4.00 -4.65
C THR A 122 15.59 2.66 -3.95
N GLU A 123 16.13 2.53 -2.73
CA GLU A 123 16.20 1.26 -1.99
C GLU A 123 14.83 0.58 -1.79
N ILE A 124 13.77 1.34 -1.53
CA ILE A 124 12.41 0.80 -1.40
C ILE A 124 11.92 0.28 -2.75
N LEU A 125 12.10 1.09 -3.80
CA LEU A 125 11.66 0.74 -5.15
C LEU A 125 12.42 -0.48 -5.68
N GLU A 126 13.73 -0.51 -5.54
CA GLU A 126 14.58 -1.65 -5.89
C GLU A 126 14.12 -2.93 -5.18
N THR A 127 13.83 -2.82 -3.88
CA THR A 127 13.33 -3.94 -3.09
C THR A 127 11.98 -4.44 -3.61
N PHE A 128 11.05 -3.53 -3.94
CA PHE A 128 9.75 -3.90 -4.49
C PHE A 128 9.86 -4.48 -5.90
N VAL A 129 10.70 -3.92 -6.77
CA VAL A 129 10.92 -4.42 -8.14
C VAL A 129 11.53 -5.83 -8.13
N ASP A 130 12.35 -6.15 -7.12
CA ASP A 130 13.04 -7.44 -6.98
C ASP A 130 12.22 -8.54 -6.25
N SER A 131 11.07 -8.20 -5.65
CA SER A 131 10.31 -9.11 -4.79
C SER A 131 8.93 -9.46 -5.34
N ASP A 132 8.52 -10.73 -5.33
CA ASP A 132 7.18 -11.12 -5.83
C ASP A 132 6.05 -10.47 -5.04
N PHE A 133 6.16 -10.47 -3.71
CA PHE A 133 5.17 -9.91 -2.79
C PHE A 133 5.75 -8.78 -1.92
N CYS A 134 4.90 -7.83 -1.52
CA CYS A 134 5.28 -6.75 -0.61
C CYS A 134 4.33 -6.70 0.59
N LEU A 135 4.88 -6.66 1.81
CA LEU A 135 4.04 -6.63 3.02
C LEU A 135 3.54 -5.20 3.28
N GLN A 136 2.21 -5.03 3.32
CA GLN A 136 1.57 -3.71 3.48
C GLN A 136 0.72 -3.65 4.77
N PRO A 137 1.35 -3.54 5.95
CA PRO A 137 0.63 -3.30 7.20
C PRO A 137 0.13 -1.85 7.26
N ARG A 138 -0.83 -1.60 8.16
CA ARG A 138 -1.38 -0.26 8.36
C ARG A 138 -0.33 0.80 8.75
N GLY A 139 -0.66 2.02 8.38
CA GLY A 139 0.02 3.26 8.73
C GLY A 139 -0.31 3.74 10.15
N ASP A 140 -0.08 5.03 10.38
CA ASP A 140 -0.72 5.75 11.50
C ASP A 140 -2.25 5.69 11.37
N SER A 141 -2.72 5.70 10.12
CA SER A 141 -4.07 5.36 9.70
C SER A 141 -4.14 3.98 9.03
N PHE A 142 -5.26 3.64 8.36
CA PHE A 142 -5.40 2.32 7.73
C PHE A 142 -4.64 2.17 6.42
N THR A 143 -4.36 3.28 5.74
CA THR A 143 -3.72 3.31 4.41
C THR A 143 -2.29 3.85 4.48
N ARG A 144 -1.50 3.61 3.42
CA ARG A 144 -0.11 4.08 3.30
C ARG A 144 0.25 4.31 1.82
N ARG A 145 1.07 5.33 1.56
CA ARG A 145 1.71 5.55 0.25
C ARG A 145 2.42 4.30 -0.30
N SER A 146 3.11 3.57 0.59
CA SER A 146 3.84 2.32 0.29
C SER A 146 3.02 1.27 -0.47
N ILE A 147 1.69 1.28 -0.33
CA ILE A 147 0.80 0.38 -1.09
C ILE A 147 0.93 0.66 -2.59
N PHE A 148 0.88 1.93 -2.97
CA PHE A 148 0.92 2.36 -4.36
C PHE A 148 2.32 2.28 -4.95
N ASP A 149 3.36 2.59 -4.17
CA ASP A 149 4.75 2.37 -4.62
C ASP A 149 5.01 0.88 -4.91
N CYS A 150 4.44 -0.04 -4.13
CA CYS A 150 4.52 -1.47 -4.39
C CYS A 150 3.75 -1.90 -5.66
N LEU A 151 2.52 -1.41 -5.84
CA LEU A 151 1.71 -1.69 -7.03
C LEU A 151 2.42 -1.19 -8.30
N VAL A 152 2.97 0.02 -8.28
CA VAL A 152 3.75 0.57 -9.40
C VAL A 152 4.97 -0.28 -9.70
N ALA A 153 5.64 -0.84 -8.69
CA ALA A 153 6.76 -1.75 -8.87
C ALA A 153 6.36 -3.17 -9.36
N GLY A 154 5.06 -3.43 -9.56
CA GLY A 154 4.50 -4.74 -9.93
C GLY A 154 4.73 -5.84 -8.90
N SER A 155 4.99 -5.46 -7.65
CA SER A 155 4.98 -6.40 -6.54
C SER A 155 3.55 -6.56 -6.03
N ILE A 156 3.19 -7.77 -5.63
CA ILE A 156 1.82 -8.10 -5.23
C ILE A 156 1.63 -7.72 -3.75
N PRO A 157 0.71 -6.79 -3.42
CA PRO A 157 0.51 -6.38 -2.03
C PRO A 157 -0.09 -7.49 -1.18
N VAL A 158 0.52 -7.70 -0.01
CA VAL A 158 -0.01 -8.53 1.07
C VAL A 158 -0.62 -7.62 2.13
N PHE A 159 -1.94 -7.64 2.23
CA PHE A 159 -2.70 -6.82 3.17
C PHE A 159 -3.06 -7.58 4.44
N PHE A 160 -3.09 -6.85 5.55
CA PHE A 160 -3.43 -7.40 6.88
C PHE A 160 -4.69 -6.80 7.51
N TRP A 161 -5.25 -5.78 6.87
CA TRP A 161 -6.53 -5.16 7.18
C TRP A 161 -7.30 -4.91 5.88
N ARG A 162 -8.55 -5.41 5.78
CA ARG A 162 -9.40 -5.17 4.59
C ARG A 162 -9.57 -3.68 4.29
N ARG A 163 -9.64 -2.87 5.36
CA ARG A 163 -9.76 -1.41 5.28
C ARG A 163 -8.55 -0.72 4.65
N SER A 164 -7.38 -1.37 4.52
CA SER A 164 -6.20 -0.73 3.91
C SER A 164 -6.35 -0.50 2.41
N ALA A 165 -7.22 -1.24 1.73
CA ALA A 165 -7.42 -1.11 0.28
C ALA A 165 -8.88 -1.35 -0.15
N TYR A 166 -9.47 -2.48 0.28
CA TYR A 166 -10.75 -2.98 -0.27
C TYR A 166 -11.95 -2.09 0.04
N TYR A 167 -11.87 -1.28 1.10
CA TYR A 167 -12.91 -0.31 1.47
C TYR A 167 -12.48 1.13 1.18
N GLN A 168 -11.46 1.35 0.35
CA GLN A 168 -10.87 2.67 0.15
C GLN A 168 -10.94 3.13 -1.30
N TYR A 169 -10.46 2.31 -2.22
CA TYR A 169 -10.13 2.74 -3.59
C TYR A 169 -10.97 2.04 -4.66
N GLU A 170 -12.28 1.93 -4.44
CA GLU A 170 -13.22 1.20 -5.33
C GLU A 170 -13.16 1.66 -6.79
N TRP A 171 -12.85 2.94 -7.05
CA TRP A 171 -12.77 3.48 -8.41
C TRP A 171 -11.45 3.13 -9.12
N PHE A 172 -10.43 2.72 -8.37
CA PHE A 172 -9.04 2.63 -8.86
C PHE A 172 -8.45 1.23 -8.78
N LEU A 173 -8.88 0.42 -7.81
CA LEU A 173 -8.44 -0.97 -7.64
C LEU A 173 -9.48 -1.96 -8.21
N PRO A 174 -9.05 -3.14 -8.67
CA PRO A 174 -9.98 -4.18 -9.14
C PRO A 174 -11.00 -4.58 -8.07
N ALA A 175 -12.22 -4.90 -8.52
CA ALA A 175 -13.31 -5.33 -7.64
C ALA A 175 -13.08 -6.71 -6.99
N GLU A 176 -12.24 -7.55 -7.60
CA GLU A 176 -11.84 -8.87 -7.11
C GLU A 176 -10.47 -8.77 -6.41
N PRO A 177 -10.41 -8.72 -5.06
CA PRO A 177 -9.15 -8.53 -4.33
C PRO A 177 -8.08 -9.58 -4.62
N GLU A 178 -8.50 -10.83 -4.74
CA GLU A 178 -7.63 -11.99 -4.96
C GLU A 178 -6.96 -11.97 -6.34
N SER A 179 -7.48 -11.17 -7.28
CA SER A 179 -6.87 -11.01 -8.60
C SER A 179 -5.54 -10.23 -8.57
N TYR A 180 -5.29 -9.41 -7.55
CA TYR A 180 -4.13 -8.51 -7.51
C TYR A 180 -3.42 -8.47 -6.15
N SER A 181 -3.94 -9.13 -5.13
CA SER A 181 -3.41 -9.02 -3.76
C SER A 181 -3.62 -10.30 -2.95
N VAL A 182 -2.83 -10.45 -1.89
CA VAL A 182 -3.01 -11.53 -0.90
C VAL A 182 -3.51 -10.90 0.40
N PHE A 183 -4.50 -11.53 1.02
CA PHE A 183 -4.98 -11.13 2.34
C PHE A 183 -4.59 -12.16 3.40
N ILE A 184 -3.88 -11.71 4.45
CA ILE A 184 -3.57 -12.52 5.63
C ILE A 184 -4.06 -11.75 6.85
N HIS A 185 -5.07 -12.26 7.56
CA HIS A 185 -5.62 -11.50 8.66
C HIS A 185 -4.58 -11.32 9.78
N ARG A 186 -4.44 -10.09 10.29
CA ARG A 186 -3.40 -9.74 11.28
C ARG A 186 -3.40 -10.64 12.52
N ASN A 187 -4.57 -11.13 12.95
CA ASN A 187 -4.66 -11.96 14.15
C ASN A 187 -4.08 -13.34 13.89
N ASP A 188 -4.19 -13.86 12.67
CA ASP A 188 -3.65 -15.16 12.31
C ASP A 188 -2.12 -15.12 12.34
N VAL A 189 -1.54 -14.01 11.84
CA VAL A 189 -0.08 -13.74 11.93
C VAL A 189 0.35 -13.61 13.39
N LYS A 190 -0.41 -12.88 14.21
CA LYS A 190 -0.14 -12.78 15.66
C LYS A 190 -0.25 -14.11 16.40
N ASN A 191 -1.12 -15.00 15.92
CA ASN A 191 -1.34 -16.33 16.49
C ASN A 191 -0.39 -17.39 15.91
N GLY A 192 0.63 -17.00 15.15
CA GLY A 192 1.71 -17.89 14.69
C GLY A 192 1.67 -18.28 13.21
N THR A 193 0.75 -17.71 12.42
CA THR A 193 0.79 -17.92 10.96
C THR A 193 2.08 -17.33 10.38
N LEU A 194 2.86 -18.18 9.72
CA LEU A 194 4.09 -17.79 9.02
C LEU A 194 3.73 -17.29 7.62
N ILE A 195 4.07 -16.03 7.35
CA ILE A 195 3.73 -15.37 6.08
C ILE A 195 4.38 -16.08 4.89
N LYS A 196 5.65 -16.49 5.03
CA LYS A 196 6.37 -17.28 4.02
C LYS A 196 5.56 -18.50 3.57
N ASN A 197 5.09 -19.32 4.51
CA ASN A 197 4.32 -20.54 4.22
C ASN A 197 2.98 -20.26 3.53
N VAL A 198 2.40 -19.07 3.71
CA VAL A 198 1.18 -18.68 2.99
C VAL A 198 1.53 -18.31 1.55
N LEU A 199 2.61 -17.55 1.35
CA LEU A 199 3.02 -17.07 0.03
C LEU A 199 3.61 -18.17 -0.86
N GLU A 200 4.28 -19.16 -0.28
CA GLU A 200 4.81 -20.34 -1.00
C GLU A 200 3.73 -21.25 -1.58
N LYS A 201 2.46 -21.08 -1.17
CA LYS A 201 1.34 -21.85 -1.73
C LYS A 201 0.94 -21.37 -3.12
N TYR A 202 1.32 -20.15 -3.51
CA TYR A 202 1.03 -19.62 -4.83
C TYR A 202 2.05 -20.16 -5.83
N SER A 203 1.55 -20.77 -6.90
CA SER A 203 2.36 -21.19 -8.03
C SER A 203 2.95 -19.98 -8.77
N LYS A 204 4.02 -20.21 -9.55
CA LYS A 204 4.63 -19.17 -10.38
C LYS A 204 3.62 -18.59 -11.39
N GLU A 205 2.72 -19.43 -11.90
CA GLU A 205 1.65 -19.05 -12.82
C GLU A 205 0.61 -18.14 -12.15
N GLU A 206 0.21 -18.43 -10.90
CA GLU A 206 -0.70 -17.57 -10.13
C GLU A 206 -0.04 -16.22 -9.84
N VAL A 207 1.21 -16.22 -9.37
CA VAL A 207 1.98 -14.99 -9.14
C VAL A 207 2.10 -14.16 -10.42
N LYS A 208 2.37 -14.80 -11.56
CA LYS A 208 2.45 -14.13 -12.85
C LYS A 208 1.12 -13.46 -13.24
N LYS A 209 -0.01 -14.18 -13.11
CA LYS A 209 -1.34 -13.63 -13.41
C LYS A 209 -1.70 -12.46 -12.49
N MET A 210 -1.41 -12.57 -11.19
CA MET A 210 -1.63 -11.48 -10.25
C MET A 210 -0.80 -10.25 -10.60
N ARG A 211 0.47 -10.45 -11.00
CA ARG A 211 1.34 -9.36 -11.46
C ARG A 211 0.82 -8.71 -12.75
N GLU A 212 0.41 -9.50 -13.73
CA GLU A 212 -0.21 -8.99 -14.96
C GLU A 212 -1.42 -8.11 -14.62
N LYS A 213 -2.25 -8.54 -13.66
CA LYS A 213 -3.36 -7.74 -13.16
C LYS A 213 -2.89 -6.44 -12.50
N VAL A 214 -1.90 -6.50 -11.62
CA VAL A 214 -1.31 -5.30 -10.99
C VAL A 214 -0.83 -4.30 -12.04
N VAL A 215 -0.08 -4.78 -13.03
CA VAL A 215 0.50 -3.96 -14.10
C VAL A 215 -0.59 -3.36 -14.99
N GLU A 216 -1.65 -4.10 -15.31
CA GLU A 216 -2.78 -3.66 -16.13
C GLU A 216 -3.41 -2.37 -15.60
N PHE A 217 -3.61 -2.24 -14.28
CA PHE A 217 -4.26 -1.07 -13.69
C PHE A 217 -3.32 0.02 -13.19
N ILE A 218 -1.99 -0.09 -13.38
CA ILE A 218 -1.03 0.99 -13.06
C ILE A 218 -1.48 2.36 -13.61
N PRO A 219 -1.95 2.49 -14.87
CA PRO A 219 -2.40 3.78 -15.40
C PRO A 219 -3.55 4.43 -14.60
N LYS A 220 -4.32 3.65 -13.84
CA LYS A 220 -5.43 4.16 -13.02
C LYS A 220 -4.96 4.70 -11.68
N ILE A 221 -3.78 4.31 -11.19
CA ILE A 221 -3.31 4.66 -9.83
C ILE A 221 -2.18 5.71 -9.82
N ILE A 222 -1.72 6.13 -10.99
CA ILE A 222 -0.67 7.13 -11.15
C ILE A 222 -1.24 8.48 -11.56
N TYR A 223 -0.51 9.55 -11.23
CA TYR A 223 -0.86 10.91 -11.61
C TYR A 223 0.16 11.40 -12.65
N ALA A 224 -0.31 11.64 -13.88
CA ALA A 224 0.51 12.23 -14.94
C ALA A 224 0.68 13.74 -14.67
N LYS A 225 1.93 14.22 -14.73
CA LYS A 225 2.39 15.59 -14.44
C LYS A 225 2.08 16.10 -13.00
N PRO A 226 3.09 16.53 -12.23
CA PRO A 226 2.90 17.31 -11.00
C PRO A 226 2.20 18.65 -11.24
#